data_AF-A0A371RLN1-F1
#
_entry.id   AF-A0A371RLN1-F1
#
_cell.length_a   1.000
_cell.length_b   1.000
_cell.length_c   1.000
_cell.angle_alpha   90.00
_cell.angle_beta   90.00
_cell.angle_gamma   90.00
#
_symmetry.space_group_name_H-M   'P 1'
#
loop_
_entity.id
_entity.type
_entity.pdbx_description
1 polymer ?
#
loop_
_entity_poly.entity_id
_entity_poly.type
_entity_poly.pdbx_seq_one_letter_code
_entity_poly.pdbx_strand_id
1 'polypeptide(L)'
;MIVFGRKILRPVTNHEGLRGIASDTFRLVLISLWLFAAHIGSMWMWAALYLETGISQTLEEALYFSMVTYTTLGFGDILAPVDWRLLTGAASANGLLLLGLSGAVIIDFTERLRRGRH
;
A
#
# COMPACT_ATOMS: atom_id res chain seq x y z
N MET A 1 -16.24 57.82 -5.31
CA MET A 1 -17.37 57.05 -4.74
C MET A 1 -16.90 55.62 -4.58
N ILE A 2 -16.71 55.17 -3.34
CA ILE A 2 -16.15 53.86 -2.97
C ILE A 2 -17.28 52.83 -3.03
N VAL A 3 -17.09 51.71 -3.75
CA VAL A 3 -17.91 50.50 -3.58
C VAL A 3 -16.98 49.38 -3.12
N PHE A 4 -16.70 49.40 -1.82
CA PHE A 4 -16.03 48.32 -1.10
C PHE A 4 -17.08 47.58 -0.29
N GLY A 5 -17.07 46.25 -0.35
CA GLY A 5 -17.69 45.43 0.70
C GLY A 5 -19.13 44.98 0.45
N ARG A 6 -19.28 43.86 -0.28
CA ARG A 6 -20.30 42.85 0.06
C ARG A 6 -19.96 41.46 -0.50
N LYS A 7 -18.82 40.90 -0.09
CA LYS A 7 -18.60 39.44 -0.08
C LYS A 7 -18.33 38.98 1.36
N ILE A 8 -19.21 39.40 2.26
CA ILE A 8 -19.20 38.95 3.66
C ILE A 8 -20.05 37.69 3.71
N LEU A 9 -19.35 36.57 3.92
CA LEU A 9 -19.80 35.32 4.54
C LEU A 9 -21.00 34.64 3.87
N ARG A 10 -20.72 33.80 2.86
CA ARG A 10 -21.58 32.62 2.65
C ARG A 10 -21.30 31.66 3.80
N PRO A 11 -22.31 31.24 4.60
CA PRO A 11 -22.09 30.18 5.56
C PRO A 11 -21.77 28.91 4.75
N VAL A 12 -20.51 28.46 4.80
CA VAL A 12 -20.09 27.17 4.26
C VAL A 12 -20.53 26.10 5.26
N THR A 13 -21.83 25.97 5.48
CA THR A 13 -22.40 24.80 6.16
C THR A 13 -22.71 23.76 5.09
N ASN A 14 -21.63 23.25 4.46
CA ASN A 14 -21.71 22.28 3.37
C ASN A 14 -21.74 20.86 3.94
N HIS A 15 -22.91 20.40 4.41
CA HIS A 15 -23.12 18.97 4.66
C HIS A 15 -22.81 18.13 3.40
N GLU A 16 -23.05 18.68 2.21
CA GLU A 16 -22.68 18.13 0.90
C GLU A 16 -21.16 17.94 0.74
N GLY A 17 -20.35 18.94 1.15
CA GLY A 17 -18.89 18.88 1.05
C GLY A 17 -18.26 17.92 2.06
N LEU A 18 -18.78 17.91 3.29
CA LEU A 18 -18.37 16.95 4.33
C LEU A 18 -18.74 15.50 3.94
N ARG A 19 -19.92 15.29 3.35
CA ARG A 19 -20.33 13.99 2.79
C ARG A 19 -19.43 13.54 1.64
N GLY A 20 -19.02 14.44 0.76
CA GLY A 20 -18.07 14.16 -0.32
C GLY A 20 -16.70 13.71 0.21
N ILE A 21 -16.14 14.42 1.20
CA ILE A 21 -14.86 14.05 1.83
C ILE A 21 -14.96 12.70 2.56
N ALA A 22 -16.07 12.46 3.28
CA ALA A 22 -16.29 11.19 3.96
C ALA A 22 -16.37 10.01 2.96
N SER A 23 -17.08 10.19 1.84
CA SER A 23 -17.17 9.20 0.77
C SER A 23 -15.81 8.92 0.12
N ASP A 24 -15.03 9.95 -0.17
CA ASP A 24 -13.69 9.78 -0.76
C ASP A 24 -12.74 9.08 0.20
N THR A 25 -12.75 9.47 1.47
CA THR A 25 -11.98 8.81 2.53
C THR A 25 -12.36 7.34 2.61
N PHE A 26 -13.66 7.01 2.60
CA PHE A 26 -14.12 5.63 2.66
C PHE A 26 -13.61 4.81 1.46
N ARG A 27 -13.69 5.36 0.24
CA ARG A 27 -13.17 4.71 -0.97
C ARG A 27 -11.65 4.52 -0.91
N LEU A 28 -10.92 5.51 -0.39
CA LEU A 28 -9.47 5.42 -0.19
C LEU A 28 -9.08 4.34 0.84
N VAL A 29 -9.84 4.21 1.92
CA VAL A 29 -9.66 3.13 2.89
C VAL A 29 -9.90 1.78 2.23
N LEU A 30 -10.98 1.62 1.44
CA LEU A 30 -11.28 0.36 0.76
C LEU A 30 -10.17 -0.06 -0.21
N ILE A 31 -9.68 0.85 -1.07
CA ILE A 31 -8.59 0.50 -2.00
C ILE A 31 -7.29 0.22 -1.25
N SER A 32 -7.00 0.94 -0.16
CA SER A 32 -5.82 0.69 0.67
C SER A 32 -5.87 -0.69 1.32
N LEU A 33 -7.03 -1.09 1.86
CA LEU A 33 -7.24 -2.43 2.43
C LEU A 33 -7.13 -3.52 1.36
N TRP A 34 -7.64 -3.26 0.15
CA TRP A 34 -7.51 -4.19 -0.97
C TRP A 34 -6.04 -4.37 -1.40
N LEU A 35 -5.29 -3.28 -1.52
CA LEU A 35 -3.85 -3.33 -1.81
C LEU A 35 -3.09 -4.05 -0.70
N PHE A 36 -3.40 -3.75 0.56
CA PHE A 36 -2.80 -4.43 1.71
C PHE A 36 -3.06 -5.93 1.67
N ALA A 37 -4.30 -6.37 1.40
CA ALA A 37 -4.62 -7.78 1.23
C ALA A 37 -3.83 -8.43 0.08
N ALA A 38 -3.64 -7.73 -1.04
CA ALA A 38 -2.80 -8.20 -2.14
C ALA A 38 -1.32 -8.37 -1.72
N HIS A 39 -0.80 -7.49 -0.86
CA HIS A 39 0.57 -7.59 -0.33
C HIS A 39 0.72 -8.79 0.59
N ILE A 40 -0.25 -9.01 1.48
CA ILE A 40 -0.30 -10.22 2.30
C ILE A 40 -0.33 -11.45 1.40
N GLY A 41 -1.18 -11.49 0.38
CA GLY A 41 -1.21 -12.61 -0.58
C GLY A 41 0.14 -12.88 -1.25
N SER A 42 0.86 -11.82 -1.65
CA SER A 42 2.22 -11.96 -2.21
C SER A 42 3.22 -12.50 -1.18
N MET A 43 3.17 -12.04 0.07
CA MET A 43 4.03 -12.56 1.14
C MET A 43 3.75 -14.05 1.43
N TRP A 44 2.49 -14.48 1.38
CA TRP A 44 2.13 -15.90 1.50
C TRP A 44 2.67 -16.74 0.35
N MET A 45 2.60 -16.22 -0.88
CA MET A 45 3.18 -16.87 -2.06
C MET A 45 4.69 -17.07 -1.91
N TRP A 46 5.42 -16.03 -1.48
CA TRP A 46 6.86 -16.13 -1.24
C TRP A 46 7.20 -17.07 -0.06
N ALA A 47 6.40 -17.05 1.00
CA ALA A 47 6.58 -17.96 2.14
C ALA A 47 6.40 -19.43 1.72
N ALA A 48 5.40 -19.74 0.88
CA ALA A 48 5.23 -21.08 0.33
C ALA A 48 6.46 -21.53 -0.47
N LEU A 49 7.02 -20.65 -1.29
CA LEU A 49 8.23 -20.95 -2.05
C LEU A 49 9.45 -21.20 -1.13
N TYR A 50 9.55 -20.47 -0.02
CA TYR A 50 10.62 -20.67 0.97
C TYR A 50 10.51 -21.98 1.74
N LEU A 51 9.29 -22.47 1.98
CA LEU A 51 9.06 -23.81 2.52
C LEU A 51 9.46 -24.89 1.51
N GLU A 52 9.07 -24.72 0.24
CA GLU A 52 9.41 -25.69 -0.83
C GLU A 52 10.91 -25.81 -1.09
N THR A 53 11.62 -24.68 -1.03
CA THR A 53 13.08 -24.63 -1.22
C THR A 53 13.87 -25.05 0.02
N GLY A 54 13.20 -25.25 1.16
CA GLY A 54 13.84 -25.60 2.43
C GLY A 54 14.64 -24.47 3.08
N ILE A 55 14.44 -23.22 2.64
CA ILE A 55 15.06 -22.03 3.26
C ILE A 55 14.53 -21.83 4.68
N SER A 56 13.25 -22.10 4.90
CA SER A 56 12.59 -22.03 6.19
C SER A 56 11.97 -23.38 6.52
N GLN A 57 12.07 -23.81 7.78
CA GLN A 57 11.58 -25.14 8.20
C GLN A 57 10.16 -25.10 8.75
N THR A 58 9.66 -23.92 9.11
CA THR A 58 8.33 -23.72 9.66
C THR A 58 7.58 -22.63 8.91
N LEU A 59 6.23 -22.71 8.93
CA LEU A 59 5.39 -21.70 8.29
C LEU A 59 5.59 -20.30 8.90
N GLU A 60 5.76 -20.24 10.23
CA GLU A 60 6.01 -18.98 10.95
C GLU A 60 7.30 -18.32 10.45
N GLU A 61 8.40 -19.09 10.42
CA GLU A 61 9.69 -18.64 9.93
C GLU A 61 9.63 -18.19 8.46
N ALA A 62 8.94 -18.96 7.61
CA ALA A 62 8.78 -18.64 6.20
C ALA A 62 7.99 -17.35 5.95
N LEU A 63 6.89 -17.15 6.69
CA LEU A 63 6.09 -15.92 6.64
C LEU A 63 6.87 -14.72 7.17
N TYR A 64 7.60 -14.89 8.28
CA TYR A 64 8.46 -13.86 8.84
C TYR A 64 9.57 -13.47 7.84
N PHE A 65 10.32 -14.44 7.32
CA PHE A 65 11.38 -14.20 6.36
C PHE A 65 10.86 -13.57 5.06
N SER A 66 9.71 -14.03 4.57
CA SER A 66 8.99 -13.43 3.44
C SER A 66 8.61 -11.98 3.70
N MET A 67 8.00 -11.67 4.84
CA MET A 67 7.60 -10.31 5.21
C MET A 67 8.82 -9.37 5.29
N VAL A 68 9.87 -9.77 6.02
CA VAL A 68 11.09 -8.97 6.21
C VAL A 68 11.83 -8.74 4.88
N THR A 69 11.88 -9.77 4.03
CA THR A 69 12.51 -9.69 2.71
C THR A 69 11.70 -8.82 1.75
N TYR A 70 10.39 -9.08 1.64
CA TYR A 70 9.47 -8.38 0.74
C TYR A 70 9.37 -6.89 1.06
N THR A 71 9.32 -6.54 2.34
CA THR A 71 9.29 -5.13 2.79
C THR A 71 10.64 -4.44 2.72
N THR A 72 11.69 -5.14 2.26
CA THR A 72 13.09 -4.66 2.21
C THR A 72 13.68 -4.29 3.57
N LEU A 73 13.05 -4.76 4.66
CA LEU A 73 13.48 -4.48 6.03
C LEU A 73 14.81 -5.18 6.34
N GLY A 74 14.93 -6.45 5.94
CA GLY A 74 16.20 -7.17 5.89
C GLY A 74 16.98 -7.24 7.21
N PHE A 75 16.35 -7.67 8.31
CA PHE A 75 17.02 -7.79 9.62
C PHE A 75 18.29 -8.65 9.60
N GLY A 76 18.39 -9.62 8.69
CA GLY A 76 19.58 -10.44 8.49
C GLY A 76 19.78 -11.52 9.55
N ASP A 77 18.78 -11.76 10.38
CA ASP A 77 18.68 -12.85 11.34
C ASP A 77 18.42 -14.22 10.68
N ILE A 78 17.65 -14.21 9.59
CA ILE A 78 17.48 -15.36 8.69
C ILE A 78 18.08 -15.00 7.33
N LEU A 79 18.91 -15.90 6.80
CA LEU A 79 19.57 -15.72 5.51
C LEU A 79 19.36 -16.94 4.64
N ALA A 80 19.03 -16.70 3.36
CA ALA A 80 18.95 -17.77 2.39
C ALA A 80 20.33 -18.38 2.11
N PRO A 81 20.42 -19.71 1.94
CA PRO A 81 21.63 -20.39 1.46
C PRO A 81 22.10 -19.82 0.11
N VAL A 82 23.38 -20.03 -0.22
CA VAL A 82 24.02 -19.47 -1.42
C VAL A 82 23.22 -19.74 -2.69
N ASP A 83 22.66 -20.95 -2.82
CA ASP A 83 21.89 -21.38 -3.99
C ASP A 83 20.59 -20.58 -4.20
N TRP A 84 20.05 -19.98 -3.14
CA TRP A 84 18.76 -19.27 -3.14
C TRP A 84 18.87 -17.76 -2.89
N ARG A 85 20.07 -17.21 -2.68
CA ARG A 85 20.25 -15.77 -2.41
C ARG A 85 19.68 -14.85 -3.50
N LEU A 86 19.77 -15.27 -4.76
CA LEU A 86 19.21 -14.51 -5.89
C LEU A 86 17.67 -14.52 -5.86
N LEU A 87 17.07 -15.62 -5.43
CA LEU A 87 15.61 -15.74 -5.28
C LEU A 87 15.10 -14.78 -4.20
N THR A 88 15.76 -14.75 -3.05
CA THR A 88 15.47 -13.80 -1.96
C THR A 88 15.65 -12.36 -2.43
N GLY A 89 16.71 -12.05 -3.18
CA GLY A 89 16.90 -10.74 -3.80
C GLY A 89 15.76 -10.35 -4.75
N ALA A 90 15.28 -11.30 -5.55
CA ALA A 90 14.13 -11.09 -6.44
C ALA A 90 12.84 -10.83 -5.64
N ALA A 91 12.63 -11.53 -4.52
CA ALA A 91 11.49 -11.29 -3.63
C ALA A 91 11.51 -9.88 -3.03
N SER A 92 12.67 -9.40 -2.58
CA SER A 92 12.84 -8.01 -2.12
C SER A 92 12.57 -7.00 -3.22
N ALA A 93 13.10 -7.21 -4.43
CA ALA A 93 12.86 -6.33 -5.56
C ALA A 93 11.37 -6.30 -5.96
N ASN A 94 10.70 -7.45 -5.95
CA ASN A 94 9.28 -7.56 -6.21
C ASN A 94 8.45 -6.79 -5.18
N GLY A 95 8.76 -6.94 -3.88
CA GLY A 95 8.06 -6.22 -2.83
C GLY A 95 8.26 -4.72 -2.89
N LEU A 96 9.49 -4.24 -3.15
CA LEU A 96 9.77 -2.83 -3.36
C LEU A 96 8.98 -2.24 -4.54
N LEU A 97 8.93 -2.96 -5.67
CA LEU A 97 8.18 -2.56 -6.86
C LEU A 97 6.68 -2.44 -6.55
N LEU A 98 6.10 -3.46 -5.91
CA LEU A 98 4.66 -3.50 -5.62
C LEU A 98 4.23 -2.47 -4.57
N LEU A 99 5.06 -2.21 -3.56
CA LEU A 99 4.85 -1.14 -2.59
C LEU A 99 4.87 0.24 -3.28
N GLY A 100 5.85 0.48 -4.16
CA GLY A 100 5.93 1.72 -4.95
C GLY A 100 4.72 1.91 -5.87
N LEU A 101 4.33 0.85 -6.58
CA LEU A 101 3.13 0.87 -7.44
C LEU A 101 1.85 1.10 -6.65
N SER A 102 1.74 0.58 -5.44
CA SER A 102 0.58 0.82 -4.57
C SER A 102 0.43 2.29 -4.20
N GLY A 103 1.54 2.96 -3.87
CA GLY A 103 1.55 4.41 -3.65
C GLY A 103 1.08 5.17 -4.90
N ALA A 104 1.58 4.79 -6.08
CA ALA A 104 1.17 5.41 -7.35
C ALA A 104 -0.32 5.20 -7.64
N VAL A 105 -0.87 4.00 -7.38
CA VAL A 105 -2.30 3.69 -7.53
C VAL A 105 -3.14 4.54 -6.58
N ILE A 106 -2.73 4.71 -5.32
CA ILE A 106 -3.46 5.56 -4.35
C ILE A 106 -3.48 7.02 -4.82
N ILE A 107 -2.35 7.54 -5.31
CA ILE A 107 -2.26 8.91 -5.84
C ILE A 107 -3.16 9.08 -7.07
N ASP A 108 -3.09 8.18 -8.06
CA ASP A 108 -3.94 8.22 -9.24
C ASP A 108 -5.43 8.12 -8.88
N PHE A 109 -5.78 7.22 -7.95
CA PHE A 109 -7.15 7.05 -7.48
C PHE A 109 -7.68 8.30 -6.77
N THR A 110 -6.86 8.94 -5.93
CA THR A 110 -7.20 10.21 -5.27
C THR A 110 -7.48 11.31 -6.29
N GLU A 111 -6.65 11.40 -7.32
CA GLU A 111 -6.80 12.39 -8.39
C GLU A 111 -8.07 12.14 -9.24
N ARG A 112 -8.41 10.88 -9.52
CA ARG A 112 -9.68 10.52 -10.18
C ARG A 112 -10.90 10.92 -9.34
N LEU A 113 -10.87 10.69 -8.03
CA LEU A 113 -11.95 11.11 -7.12
C LEU A 113 -12.10 12.64 -7.12
N ARG A 114 -10.98 13.38 -7.14
CA ARG A 114 -11.00 14.85 -7.20
C ARG A 114 -11.60 15.36 -8.51
N ARG A 115 -11.22 14.79 -9.65
CA ARG A 115 -11.74 15.21 -10.97
C ARG A 115 -13.23 14.92 -11.14
N GLY A 116 -13.74 13.82 -10.58
CA GLY A 116 -15.17 13.48 -10.65
C GLY A 116 -16.11 14.39 -9.83
N ARG A 117 -15.57 15.33 -9.05
CA ARG A 117 -16.34 16.34 -8.28
C ARG A 117 -16.47 17.69 -8.99
N HIS A 118 -15.79 17.89 -10.12
CA HIS A 118 -15.83 19.11 -10.94
C HIS A 118 -16.54 18.83 -12.26
#